data_AF-A0A9W5LLH0-F1
#
_entry.id   AF-A0A9W5LLH0-F1
#
_cell.length_a   1.000
_cell.length_b   1.000
_cell.length_c   1.000
_cell.angle_alpha   90.00
_cell.angle_beta   90.00
_cell.angle_gamma   90.00
#
_symmetry.space_group_name_H-M   'P 1'
#
loop_
_entity.id
_entity.type
_entity.pdbx_description
1 polymer ?
#
loop_
_entity_poly.entity_id
_entity_poly.type
_entity_poly.pdbx_seq_one_letter_code
_entity_poly.pdbx_strand_id
1 'polypeptide(L)'
;MANFWILMLIAITISTASQFYIKKKFGIDKSGWRYKHVSNTHKWIEIILLILFVFSLPFFPVEYMLLLFFIVIDSLRIFMEWNYRPEDKQYMYHMIEVSLMFALLIYICIL
;
A
#
# COMPACT_ATOMS: atom_id res chain seq x y z
N MET A 1 -9.60 10.72 16.95
CA MET A 1 -9.81 9.29 16.64
C MET A 1 -10.88 9.03 15.57
N ALA A 2 -12.15 9.47 15.72
CA ALA A 2 -13.17 9.25 14.67
C ALA A 2 -12.80 9.83 13.29
N ASN A 3 -12.17 11.02 13.28
CA ASN A 3 -11.72 11.67 12.04
C ASN A 3 -10.65 10.85 11.28
N PHE A 4 -9.80 10.09 11.99
CA PHE A 4 -8.79 9.25 11.35
C PHE A 4 -9.43 8.15 10.50
N TRP A 5 -10.37 7.41 11.08
CA TRP A 5 -11.06 6.31 10.40
C TRP A 5 -11.87 6.79 9.19
N ILE A 6 -12.46 7.99 9.28
CA ILE A 6 -13.15 8.63 8.15
C ILE A 6 -12.16 8.97 7.03
N LEU A 7 -11.02 9.60 7.36
CA LEU A 7 -9.97 9.92 6.39
C LEU A 7 -9.39 8.66 5.73
N MET A 8 -9.19 7.58 6.50
CA MET A 8 -8.77 6.28 5.98
C MET A 8 -9.78 5.70 4.99
N LEU A 9 -11.08 5.73 5.30
CA LEU A 9 -12.12 5.28 4.37
C LEU A 9 -12.15 6.09 3.07
N ILE A 10 -11.96 7.40 3.17
CA ILE A 10 -11.85 8.29 2.00
C ILE A 10 -10.63 7.89 1.16
N ALA A 11 -9.48 7.67 1.79
CA ALA A 11 -8.25 7.30 1.10
C ALA A 11 -8.37 5.94 0.40
N ILE A 12 -8.98 4.94 1.03
CA ILE A 12 -9.26 3.63 0.42
C ILE A 12 -10.19 3.79 -0.80
N THR A 13 -11.19 4.66 -0.70
CA THR A 13 -12.12 4.95 -1.81
C THR A 13 -11.39 5.60 -2.98
N ILE A 14 -10.54 6.60 -2.73
CA ILE A 14 -9.73 7.27 -3.74
C ILE A 14 -8.73 6.29 -4.37
N SER A 15 -8.06 5.46 -3.57
CA SER A 15 -7.14 4.43 -4.05
C SER A 15 -7.85 3.46 -5.00
N THR A 16 -9.00 2.91 -4.59
CA THR A 16 -9.79 1.98 -5.40
C THR A 16 -10.24 2.62 -6.73
N ALA A 17 -10.75 3.86 -6.69
CA ALA A 17 -11.13 4.59 -7.89
C ALA A 17 -9.94 4.84 -8.83
N SER A 18 -8.78 5.19 -8.26
CA SER A 18 -7.54 5.41 -9.01
C SER A 18 -7.04 4.14 -9.68
N GLN A 19 -7.13 2.99 -9.01
CA GLN A 19 -6.80 1.69 -9.61
C GLN A 19 -7.69 1.38 -10.81
N PHE A 20 -8.99 1.65 -10.72
CA PHE A 20 -9.91 1.45 -11.85
C PHE A 20 -9.56 2.36 -13.04
N TYR A 21 -9.23 3.63 -12.77
CA TYR A 21 -8.81 4.59 -13.78
C TYR A 21 -7.49 4.19 -14.46
N ILE A 22 -6.45 3.86 -13.68
CA ILE A 22 -5.15 3.41 -14.22
C ILE A 22 -5.34 2.17 -15.06
N LYS A 23 -6.11 1.18 -14.57
CA LYS A 23 -6.37 -0.05 -15.33
C LYS A 23 -6.96 0.25 -16.69
N LYS A 24 -7.99 1.10 -16.74
CA LYS A 24 -8.65 1.50 -17.99
C LYS A 24 -7.72 2.29 -18.91
N LYS A 25 -6.85 3.15 -18.36
CA LYS A 25 -5.97 4.03 -19.12
C LYS A 25 -4.75 3.31 -19.69
N PHE A 26 -4.15 2.40 -18.94
CA PHE A 26 -2.89 1.75 -19.29
C PHE A 26 -3.03 0.33 -19.80
N GLY A 27 -4.27 -0.19 -19.88
CA GLY A 27 -4.53 -1.53 -20.40
C GLY A 27 -3.85 -2.63 -19.58
N ILE A 28 -3.71 -2.43 -18.26
CA ILE A 28 -3.06 -3.41 -17.37
C ILE A 28 -3.97 -4.63 -17.27
N ASP A 29 -3.64 -5.66 -18.04
CA ASP A 29 -4.37 -6.92 -18.03
C ASP A 29 -3.91 -7.73 -16.82
N LYS A 30 -4.76 -7.76 -15.79
CA LYS A 30 -4.50 -8.60 -14.63
C LYS A 30 -4.61 -10.04 -15.10
N SER A 31 -3.48 -10.74 -15.23
CA SER A 31 -3.49 -12.20 -15.28
C SER A 31 -3.99 -12.74 -13.91
N GLY A 32 -5.30 -12.70 -13.70
CA GLY A 32 -5.97 -13.17 -12.48
C GLY A 32 -6.34 -12.08 -11.45
N TRP A 33 -7.45 -12.28 -10.76
CA TRP A 33 -7.98 -11.41 -9.69
C TRP A 33 -7.06 -11.32 -8.45
N ARG A 34 -6.11 -12.26 -8.30
CA ARG A 34 -5.24 -12.39 -7.13
C ARG A 34 -3.92 -11.63 -7.31
N TYR A 35 -3.52 -10.91 -6.26
CA TYR A 35 -2.16 -10.38 -6.13
C TYR A 35 -1.14 -11.51 -6.30
N LYS A 36 -0.12 -11.30 -7.14
CA LYS A 36 0.88 -12.31 -7.46
C LYS A 36 2.26 -11.81 -7.02
N HIS A 37 2.76 -12.34 -5.91
CA HIS A 37 4.12 -12.05 -5.47
C HIS A 37 5.12 -12.34 -6.61
N VAL A 38 6.10 -11.46 -6.73
CA VAL A 38 7.10 -11.55 -7.80
C VAL A 38 8.05 -12.73 -7.59
N SER A 39 8.36 -13.05 -6.33
CA SER A 39 9.22 -14.16 -5.92
C SER A 39 8.80 -14.73 -4.57
N ASN A 40 9.33 -15.90 -4.19
CA ASN A 40 9.09 -16.47 -2.87
C ASN A 40 9.71 -15.62 -1.75
N THR A 41 10.84 -14.96 -2.03
CA THR A 41 11.49 -14.00 -1.12
C THR A 41 10.58 -12.82 -0.84
N HIS A 42 9.94 -12.24 -1.87
CA HIS A 42 8.97 -11.15 -1.70
C HIS A 42 7.86 -11.56 -0.73
N LYS A 43 7.26 -12.73 -0.95
CA LYS A 43 6.21 -13.27 -0.08
C LYS A 43 6.67 -13.39 1.38
N TRP A 44 7.86 -13.94 1.63
CA TRP A 44 8.39 -14.07 2.99
C TRP A 44 8.64 -12.72 3.64
N ILE A 45 9.14 -11.72 2.91
CA ILE A 45 9.36 -10.38 3.46
C ILE A 45 8.02 -9.74 3.86
N GLU A 46 6.97 -9.84 3.04
CA GLU A 46 5.65 -9.31 3.40
C GLU A 46 5.08 -10.00 4.65
N ILE A 47 5.26 -11.32 4.79
CA ILE A 47 4.85 -12.07 5.99
C ILE A 47 5.60 -11.57 7.22
N ILE A 48 6.92 -11.40 7.12
CA ILE A 48 7.73 -10.89 8.24
C ILE A 48 7.31 -9.47 8.62
N LEU A 49 7.07 -8.59 7.64
CA LEU A 49 6.57 -7.24 7.87
C LEU A 49 5.21 -7.25 8.57
N LEU A 50 4.29 -8.12 8.16
CA LEU A 50 2.97 -8.25 8.80
C LEU A 50 3.11 -8.72 10.25
N ILE A 51 3.98 -9.70 10.51
CA ILE A 51 4.26 -10.17 11.87
C ILE A 51 4.78 -9.02 12.72
N LEU A 52 5.81 -8.30 12.25
CA LEU A 52 6.38 -7.15 12.96
C LEU A 52 5.34 -6.06 13.24
N PHE A 53 4.46 -5.77 12.28
CA PHE A 53 3.36 -4.83 12.48
C PHE A 53 2.43 -5.27 13.61
N VAL A 54 1.95 -6.51 13.61
CA VAL A 54 1.06 -7.01 14.67
C VAL A 54 1.75 -6.96 16.05
N PHE A 55 3.03 -7.33 16.12
CA PHE A 55 3.81 -7.23 17.36
C PHE A 55 4.03 -5.79 17.81
N SER A 56 3.99 -4.80 16.93
CA SER A 56 4.15 -3.38 17.26
C SER A 56 2.89 -2.74 17.86
N LEU A 57 1.70 -3.27 17.55
CA LEU A 57 0.40 -2.67 17.95
C LEU A 57 0.22 -2.45 19.46
N PRO A 58 0.73 -3.31 20.37
CA PRO A 58 0.64 -3.05 21.81
C PRO A 58 1.53 -1.91 22.30
N PHE A 59 2.57 -1.54 21.53
CA PHE A 59 3.62 -0.61 21.97
C PHE A 59 3.47 0.79 21.39
N PHE A 60 2.71 0.95 20.30
CA PHE A 60 2.61 2.20 19.55
C PHE A 60 1.17 2.52 19.17
N PRO A 61 0.83 3.79 18.91
CA PRO A 61 -0.52 4.14 18.54
C PRO A 61 -0.88 3.56 17.16
N VAL A 62 -2.05 2.93 17.10
CA VAL A 62 -2.49 2.08 15.98
C VAL A 62 -2.53 2.87 14.67
N GLU A 63 -2.96 4.13 14.72
CA GLU A 63 -3.10 4.99 13.55
C GLU A 63 -1.77 5.19 12.82
N TYR A 64 -0.71 5.50 13.56
CA TYR A 64 0.63 5.70 13.00
C TYR A 64 1.22 4.39 12.50
N MET A 65 1.07 3.30 13.26
CA MET A 65 1.59 1.99 12.85
C MET A 65 0.90 1.49 11.59
N LEU A 66 -0.40 1.71 11.46
CA LEU A 66 -1.18 1.29 10.29
C LEU A 66 -0.75 2.07 9.04
N LEU A 67 -0.57 3.39 9.14
CA LEU A 67 -0.05 4.19 8.03
C LEU A 67 1.38 3.79 7.64
N LEU A 68 2.27 3.65 8.63
CA LEU A 68 3.65 3.22 8.39
C LEU A 68 3.71 1.84 7.75
N PHE A 69 2.87 0.91 8.20
CA PHE A 69 2.78 -0.42 7.61
C PHE A 69 2.41 -0.36 6.12
N PHE A 70 1.36 0.39 5.76
CA PHE A 70 0.97 0.55 4.35
C PHE A 70 2.07 1.23 3.52
N ILE A 71 2.68 2.30 4.04
CA ILE A 71 3.79 2.99 3.35
C ILE A 71 4.94 2.02 3.09
N VAL A 72 5.37 1.25 4.09
CA VAL A 72 6.51 0.34 3.97
C VAL A 72 6.18 -0.84 3.05
N ILE A 73 5.03 -1.49 3.22
CA ILE A 73 4.67 -2.64 2.40
C ILE A 73 4.48 -2.24 0.94
N ASP A 74 3.79 -1.14 0.65
CA ASP A 74 3.57 -0.70 -0.73
C ASP A 74 4.85 -0.15 -1.35
N SER A 75 5.73 0.50 -0.59
CA SER A 75 7.08 0.87 -1.08
C SER A 75 7.91 -0.36 -1.47
N LEU A 76 7.83 -1.42 -0.67
CA LEU A 76 8.48 -2.68 -0.99
C LEU A 76 7.88 -3.32 -2.25
N ARG A 77 6.55 -3.30 -2.41
CA ARG A 77 5.88 -3.79 -3.61
C ARG A 77 6.29 -3.01 -4.85
N ILE A 78 6.33 -1.67 -4.78
CA ILE A 78 6.84 -0.83 -5.86
C ILE A 78 8.26 -1.26 -6.24
N PHE A 79 9.14 -1.38 -5.25
CA PHE A 79 10.53 -1.77 -5.48
C PHE A 79 10.63 -3.15 -6.15
N MET A 80 9.89 -4.14 -5.67
CA MET A 80 9.91 -5.49 -6.22
C MET A 80 9.29 -5.53 -7.62
N GLU A 81 8.16 -4.87 -7.85
CA GLU A 81 7.48 -4.89 -9.15
C GLU A 81 8.23 -4.09 -10.20
N TRP A 82 8.79 -2.92 -9.85
CA TRP A 82 9.60 -2.12 -10.75
C TRP A 82 10.87 -2.84 -11.21
N ASN A 83 11.56 -3.55 -10.30
CA ASN A 83 12.82 -4.21 -10.64
C ASN A 83 12.63 -5.54 -11.37
N TYR A 84 11.56 -6.28 -11.08
CA TYR A 84 11.41 -7.65 -11.59
C TYR A 84 10.31 -7.81 -12.67
N ARG A 85 9.27 -6.97 -12.66
CA ARG A 85 8.18 -7.01 -13.66
C ARG A 85 7.68 -5.59 -14.02
N PRO A 86 8.55 -4.71 -14.55
CA PRO A 86 8.16 -3.34 -14.90
C PRO A 86 7.11 -3.29 -16.01
N GLU A 87 7.06 -4.29 -16.89
CA GLU A 87 6.11 -4.38 -18.02
C GLU A 87 4.65 -4.49 -17.54
N ASP A 88 4.41 -5.13 -16.39
CA ASP A 88 3.08 -5.32 -15.80
C ASP A 88 2.49 -4.00 -15.27
N LYS A 89 3.35 -2.99 -15.01
CA LYS A 89 3.00 -1.65 -14.50
C LYS A 89 2.18 -1.66 -13.20
N GLN A 90 2.15 -2.77 -12.47
CA GLN A 90 1.39 -2.91 -11.22
C GLN A 90 1.91 -1.96 -10.13
N TYR A 91 3.19 -1.63 -10.17
CA TYR A 91 3.83 -0.68 -9.26
C TYR A 91 3.11 0.69 -9.25
N MET A 92 2.44 1.07 -10.36
CA MET A 92 1.72 2.34 -10.46
C MET A 92 0.57 2.44 -9.46
N TYR A 93 -0.08 1.30 -9.13
CA TYR A 93 -1.13 1.27 -8.12
C TYR A 93 -0.56 1.58 -6.73
N HIS A 94 0.52 0.90 -6.38
CA HIS A 94 1.20 1.05 -5.10
C HIS A 94 1.84 2.45 -4.95
N MET A 95 2.30 3.08 -6.03
CA MET A 95 2.79 4.47 -5.99
C MET A 95 1.72 5.46 -5.53
N ILE A 96 0.48 5.31 -6.01
CA ILE A 96 -0.63 6.16 -5.56
C ILE A 96 -0.95 5.89 -4.09
N GLU A 97 -0.99 4.61 -3.70
CA GLU A 97 -1.29 4.21 -2.33
C GLU A 97 -0.27 4.75 -1.33
N VAL A 98 1.04 4.59 -1.59
CA VAL A 98 2.11 5.19 -0.79
C VAL A 98 1.96 6.71 -0.72
N SER A 99 1.70 7.37 -1.84
CA SER A 99 1.57 8.84 -1.88
C SER A 99 0.41 9.33 -1.01
N LEU A 100 -0.74 8.65 -1.05
CA LEU A 100 -1.91 8.96 -0.24
C LEU A 100 -1.64 8.70 1.26
N MET A 101 -1.06 7.55 1.60
CA MET A 101 -0.76 7.20 3.00
C MET A 101 0.29 8.13 3.60
N PHE A 102 1.29 8.53 2.81
CA PHE A 102 2.31 9.49 3.23
C PHE A 102 1.71 10.89 3.45
N ALA A 103 0.81 11.34 2.57
CA ALA A 103 0.10 12.60 2.74
C ALA A 103 -0.77 12.61 4.01
N LEU A 104 -1.46 11.50 4.31
CA LEU A 104 -2.22 11.35 5.55
C LEU A 104 -1.32 11.36 6.78
N LEU A 105 -0.17 10.68 6.72
CA LEU A 105 0.80 10.67 7.81
C LEU A 105 1.29 12.09 8.11
N ILE A 106 1.67 12.86 7.09
CA ILE A 106 2.06 14.26 7.24
C ILE A 106 0.92 15.07 7.86
N TYR A 107 -0.30 14.94 7.33
CA TYR A 107 -1.47 15.66 7.83
C TYR A 107 -1.73 15.41 9.32
N ILE A 108 -1.63 14.15 9.76
CA ILE A 108 -1.84 13.77 11.16
C ILE A 108 -0.68 14.26 12.04
N CYS A 109 0.56 14.22 11.56
CA CYS A 109 1.71 14.70 12.34
C CYS A 109 1.73 16.22 12.53
N ILE A 110 1.07 16.98 11.65
CA ILE A 110 1.00 18.45 11.72
C ILE A 110 -0.14 18.93 12.64
N LEU A 111 -1.18 18.11 12.84
CA LEU A 111 -2.40 18.47 13.54
C LEU A 111 -2.36 18.11 15.03
#